data_AF-A0A9X3R7Y6-F1
#
_entry.id   AF-A0A9X3R7Y6-F1
#
_cell.length_a   1.000
_cell.length_b   1.000
_cell.length_c   1.000
_cell.angle_alpha   90.00
_cell.angle_beta   90.00
_cell.angle_gamma   90.00
#
_symmetry.space_group_name_H-M   'P 1'
#
loop_
_entity.id
_entity.type
_entity.pdbx_description
1 polymer ?
#
loop_
_entity_poly.entity_id
_entity_poly.type
_entity_poly.pdbx_seq_one_letter_code
_entity_poly.pdbx_strand_id
1 'polypeptide(L)'
;MGDNLSVLTQDVSDLRGDSLQWDRDAGLFSAARDGTPANRIGNLAAGQSGTDAVNVGQLESVASNAQHAQRDADEAQRTADAAQGTAVQAQQSAQSAQGSAAAAQGAADAANAKLAGIGEGETVI
;
A
#
# COMPACT_ATOMS: atom_id res chain seq x y z
N MET A 1 7.92 62.87 27.91
CA MET A 1 6.60 62.21 28.02
C MET A 1 6.00 61.92 26.64
N GLY A 2 6.02 62.85 25.68
CA GLY A 2 5.54 62.61 24.31
C GLY A 2 6.25 61.45 23.59
N ASP A 3 7.59 61.38 23.69
CA ASP A 3 8.38 60.35 23.01
C ASP A 3 8.05 58.93 23.50
N ASN A 4 7.93 58.74 24.82
CA ASN A 4 7.58 57.44 25.40
C ASN A 4 6.19 56.96 24.98
N LEU A 5 5.22 57.87 24.85
CA LEU A 5 3.88 57.53 24.37
C LEU A 5 3.88 57.16 22.89
N SER A 6 4.70 57.85 22.08
CA SER A 6 4.90 57.52 20.68
C SER A 6 5.52 56.14 20.50
N VAL A 7 6.55 55.80 21.29
CA VAL A 7 7.17 54.47 21.29
C VAL A 7 6.14 53.39 21.65
N LEU A 8 5.39 53.59 22.73
CA LEU A 8 4.35 52.64 23.14
C LEU A 8 3.28 52.45 22.05
N THR A 9 2.90 53.52 21.36
CA THR A 9 1.90 53.45 20.27
C THR A 9 2.43 52.64 19.09
N GLN A 10 3.72 52.77 18.78
CA GLN A 10 4.38 52.00 17.74
C GLN A 10 4.46 50.52 18.13
N ASP A 11 4.96 50.22 19.33
CA ASP A 11 5.09 48.84 19.81
C ASP A 11 3.74 48.09 19.81
N VAL A 12 2.66 48.75 20.23
CA VAL A 12 1.31 48.17 20.18
C VAL A 12 0.83 47.94 18.74
N SER A 13 1.19 48.82 17.82
CA SER A 13 0.85 48.68 16.41
C SER A 13 1.61 47.51 15.77
N ASP A 14 2.89 47.35 16.09
CA ASP A 14 3.75 46.27 15.60
C ASP A 14 3.30 44.92 16.15
N LEU A 15 3.01 44.83 17.46
CA LEU A 15 2.43 43.63 18.06
C LEU A 15 1.13 43.20 17.38
N ARG A 16 0.27 44.16 17.03
CA ARG A 16 -0.98 43.88 16.30
C ARG A 16 -0.70 43.42 14.85
N GLY A 17 0.34 43.93 14.21
CA GLY A 17 0.71 43.54 12.84
C GLY A 17 1.39 42.17 12.73
N ASP A 18 2.19 41.80 13.73
CA ASP A 18 3.06 40.62 13.66
C ASP A 18 2.51 39.37 14.36
N SER A 19 1.46 39.51 15.17
CA SER A 19 0.85 38.37 15.89
C SER A 19 -0.10 37.55 15.02
N LEU A 20 -0.27 36.26 15.35
CA LEU A 20 -1.42 35.48 14.90
C LEU A 20 -2.69 36.02 15.57
N GLN A 21 -3.61 36.58 14.78
CA GLN A 21 -4.78 37.28 15.30
C GLN A 21 -6.02 36.38 15.21
N TRP A 22 -6.90 36.48 16.21
CA TRP A 22 -8.21 35.85 16.14
C TRP A 22 -9.08 36.53 15.10
N ASP A 23 -9.46 35.79 14.06
CA ASP A 23 -10.45 36.18 13.07
C ASP A 23 -11.83 35.80 13.60
N ARG A 24 -12.65 36.82 13.93
CA ARG A 24 -13.99 36.61 14.49
C ARG A 24 -14.98 36.04 13.49
N ASP A 25 -14.82 36.38 12.22
CA ASP A 25 -15.75 35.95 11.17
C ASP A 25 -15.45 34.51 10.78
N ALA A 26 -14.16 34.14 10.74
CA ALA A 26 -13.73 32.77 10.48
C ALA A 26 -13.77 31.86 11.73
N GLY A 27 -13.79 32.43 12.94
CA GLY A 27 -13.78 31.68 14.19
C GLY A 27 -12.49 30.91 14.43
N LEU A 28 -11.34 31.44 13.98
CA LEU A 28 -10.02 30.80 14.07
C LEU A 28 -8.88 31.83 14.16
N PHE A 29 -7.68 31.39 14.53
CA PHE A 29 -6.48 32.21 14.42
C PHE A 29 -6.02 32.31 12.96
N SER A 30 -5.85 33.53 12.46
CA SER A 30 -5.40 33.83 11.11
C SER A 30 -3.89 34.00 11.06
N ALA A 31 -3.26 33.35 10.07
CA ALA A 31 -1.88 33.59 9.68
C ALA A 31 -1.75 34.65 8.58
N ALA A 32 -2.81 35.43 8.32
CA ALA A 32 -2.76 36.51 7.34
C ALA A 32 -1.87 37.65 7.83
N ARG A 33 -1.02 38.18 6.94
CA ARG A 33 -0.15 39.33 7.21
C ARG A 33 0.02 40.13 5.92
N ASP A 34 -0.05 41.46 6.02
CA ASP A 34 0.18 42.40 4.91
C ASP A 34 -0.65 42.09 3.64
N GLY A 35 -1.92 41.70 3.80
CA GLY A 35 -2.82 41.35 2.69
C GLY A 35 -2.57 39.97 2.09
N THR A 36 -1.57 39.23 2.56
CA THR A 36 -1.36 37.82 2.21
C THR A 36 -2.23 36.96 3.13
N PRO A 37 -3.24 36.24 2.61
CA PRO A 37 -4.21 35.53 3.45
C PRO A 37 -3.63 34.29 4.15
N ALA A 38 -2.54 33.71 3.64
CA ALA A 38 -1.92 32.51 4.20
C ALA A 38 -0.39 32.62 4.22
N ASN A 39 0.20 32.41 5.41
CA ASN A 39 1.65 32.40 5.61
C ASN A 39 2.07 31.12 6.34
N ARG A 40 3.36 30.77 6.25
CA ARG A 40 3.92 29.62 6.96
C ARG A 40 4.04 29.91 8.45
N ILE A 41 3.64 28.95 9.27
CA ILE A 41 3.97 28.91 10.71
C ILE A 41 5.20 28.00 10.85
N GLY A 42 6.38 28.60 10.95
CA GLY A 42 7.65 27.89 11.05
C GLY A 42 8.03 27.52 12.49
N ASN A 43 9.14 26.80 12.64
CA ASN A 43 9.74 26.43 13.93
C ASN A 43 8.80 25.66 14.88
N LEU A 44 7.85 24.93 14.31
CA LEU A 44 6.93 24.08 15.06
C LEU A 44 7.65 22.79 15.48
N ALA A 45 7.82 22.59 16.78
CA ALA A 45 8.25 21.31 17.33
C ALA A 45 7.24 20.21 16.94
N ALA A 46 7.70 18.97 16.80
CA ALA A 46 6.82 17.87 16.45
C ALA A 46 5.75 17.67 17.53
N GLY A 47 4.47 17.73 17.15
CA GLY A 47 3.36 17.52 18.07
C GLY A 47 3.35 16.11 18.65
N GLN A 48 3.02 15.99 19.94
CA GLN A 48 3.03 14.72 20.69
C GLN A 48 1.62 14.33 21.17
N SER A 49 0.76 15.31 21.43
CA SER A 49 -0.62 15.11 21.88
C SER A 49 -1.62 15.33 20.74
N GLY A 50 -2.83 14.80 20.89
CA GLY A 50 -3.88 14.90 19.87
C GLY A 50 -4.37 16.32 19.56
N THR A 51 -4.01 17.32 20.38
CA THR A 51 -4.32 18.73 20.16
C THR A 51 -3.11 19.55 19.72
N ASP A 52 -1.95 18.93 19.57
CA ASP A 52 -0.76 19.61 19.06
C ASP A 52 -0.86 19.75 17.54
N ALA A 53 -0.36 20.86 17.02
CA ALA A 53 -0.19 21.00 15.58
C ALA A 53 0.92 20.06 15.08
N VAL A 54 0.75 19.54 13.86
CA VAL A 54 1.75 18.68 13.21
C VAL A 54 2.67 19.50 12.32
N ASN A 55 3.95 19.12 12.26
CA ASN A 55 4.91 19.72 11.34
C ASN A 55 5.15 18.83 10.10
N VAL A 56 5.85 19.35 9.09
CA VAL A 56 6.10 18.65 7.83
C VAL A 56 6.92 17.37 8.01
N GLY A 57 7.88 17.33 8.94
CA GLY A 57 8.68 16.12 9.19
C GLY A 57 7.84 14.93 9.69
N GLN A 58 6.79 15.19 10.47
CA GLN A 58 5.83 14.16 10.86
C GLN A 58 5.02 13.65 9.67
N LEU A 59 4.58 14.56 8.78
CA LEU A 59 3.85 14.20 7.56
C LEU A 59 4.74 13.38 6.60
N GLU A 60 6.00 13.76 6.42
CA GLU A 60 6.97 13.03 5.60
C GLU A 60 7.23 11.61 6.13
N SER A 61 7.25 11.45 7.45
CA SER A 61 7.39 10.12 8.08
C SER A 61 6.19 9.22 7.75
N VAL A 62 4.97 9.76 7.81
CA VAL A 62 3.76 9.03 7.38
C VAL A 62 3.81 8.68 5.89
N ALA A 63 4.23 9.61 5.04
CA ALA A 63 4.38 9.37 3.61
C ALA A 63 5.41 8.26 3.32
N SER A 64 6.53 8.23 4.05
CA SER A 64 7.53 7.16 3.95
C SER A 64 6.94 5.80 4.33
N ASN A 65 6.22 5.72 5.45
CA ASN A 65 5.55 4.49 5.89
C ASN A 65 4.53 3.99 4.84
N ALA A 66 3.78 4.89 4.23
CA ALA A 66 2.84 4.55 3.15
C ALA A 66 3.56 3.97 1.92
N GLN A 67 4.71 4.54 1.55
CA GLN A 67 5.53 4.00 0.45
C GLN A 67 6.12 2.63 0.77
N HIS A 68 6.49 2.36 2.03
CA HIS A 68 6.93 1.04 2.47
C HIS A 68 5.79 0.03 2.37
N ALA A 69 4.61 0.36 2.91
CA ALA A 69 3.44 -0.50 2.82
C ALA A 69 3.05 -0.82 1.37
N GLN A 70 3.18 0.14 0.44
CA GLN A 70 2.95 -0.10 -0.98
C GLN A 70 3.95 -1.11 -1.56
N ARG A 71 5.24 -0.99 -1.23
CA ARG A 71 6.27 -1.93 -1.70
C ARG A 71 6.04 -3.34 -1.18
N ASP A 72 5.65 -3.47 0.08
CA ASP A 72 5.32 -4.76 0.70
C ASP A 72 4.09 -5.40 0.02
N ALA A 73 3.07 -4.59 -0.30
CA ALA A 73 1.90 -5.05 -1.04
C ALA A 73 2.25 -5.52 -2.46
N ASP A 74 3.09 -4.77 -3.18
CA ASP A 74 3.55 -5.15 -4.53
C ASP A 74 4.37 -6.44 -4.51
N GLU A 75 5.15 -6.68 -3.44
CA GLU A 75 5.88 -7.92 -3.26
C GLU A 75 4.97 -9.10 -2.96
N ALA A 76 4.00 -8.93 -2.06
CA ALA A 76 3.00 -9.94 -1.78
C ALA A 76 2.21 -10.33 -3.04
N GLN A 77 1.86 -9.35 -3.88
CA GLN A 77 1.19 -9.60 -5.16
C GLN A 77 2.08 -10.44 -6.11
N ARG A 78 3.35 -10.08 -6.25
CA ARG A 78 4.31 -10.86 -7.07
C ARG A 78 4.45 -12.30 -6.59
N THR A 79 4.50 -12.51 -5.27
CA THR A 79 4.54 -13.86 -4.69
C THR A 79 3.25 -14.63 -4.97
N ALA A 80 2.09 -13.99 -4.84
CA ALA A 80 0.81 -14.60 -5.16
C ALA A 80 0.72 -15.02 -6.63
N ASP A 81 1.17 -14.17 -7.56
CA ASP A 81 1.19 -14.46 -8.99
C ASP A 81 2.12 -15.65 -9.32
N ALA A 82 3.28 -15.72 -8.67
CA ALA A 82 4.21 -16.85 -8.83
C ALA A 82 3.62 -18.17 -8.29
N ALA A 83 2.95 -18.12 -7.14
CA ALA A 83 2.24 -19.27 -6.57
C ALA A 83 1.11 -19.74 -7.49
N GLN A 84 0.35 -18.80 -8.05
CA GLN A 84 -0.71 -19.09 -9.02
C GLN A 84 -0.13 -19.74 -10.29
N GLY A 85 1.00 -19.27 -10.80
CA GLY A 85 1.70 -19.88 -11.93
C GLY A 85 2.15 -21.32 -11.65
N THR A 86 2.70 -21.57 -10.45
CA THR A 86 3.10 -22.91 -10.02
C THR A 86 1.91 -23.87 -9.92
N ALA A 87 0.79 -23.39 -9.35
CA ALA A 87 -0.44 -24.18 -9.24
C ALA A 87 -0.98 -24.59 -10.62
N VAL A 88 -0.93 -23.69 -11.61
CA VAL A 88 -1.32 -23.99 -12.99
C VAL A 88 -0.42 -25.06 -13.62
N GLN A 89 0.90 -24.98 -13.44
CA GLN A 89 1.83 -26.01 -13.96
C GLN A 89 1.61 -27.38 -13.30
N ALA A 90 1.33 -27.40 -12.00
CA ALA A 90 1.00 -28.63 -11.29
C ALA A 90 -0.30 -29.26 -11.84
N GLN A 91 -1.32 -28.43 -12.12
CA GLN A 91 -2.57 -28.88 -12.73
C GLN A 91 -2.33 -29.50 -14.12
N GLN A 92 -1.53 -28.87 -14.97
CA GLN A 92 -1.19 -29.39 -16.31
C GLN A 92 -0.42 -30.73 -16.23
N SER A 93 0.50 -30.84 -15.29
CA SER A 93 1.27 -32.08 -15.05
C SER A 93 0.34 -33.21 -14.59
N ALA A 94 -0.61 -32.91 -13.70
CA ALA A 94 -1.61 -33.88 -13.24
C ALA A 94 -2.52 -34.34 -14.38
N GLN A 95 -2.98 -33.43 -15.25
CA GLN A 95 -3.76 -33.78 -16.44
C GLN A 95 -2.98 -34.68 -17.41
N SER A 96 -1.70 -34.39 -17.62
CA SER A 96 -0.83 -35.22 -18.47
C SER A 96 -0.67 -36.63 -17.91
N ALA A 97 -0.43 -36.75 -16.60
CA ALA A 97 -0.34 -38.03 -15.91
C ALA A 97 -1.66 -38.82 -15.98
N GLN A 98 -2.81 -38.16 -15.83
CA GLN A 98 -4.13 -38.78 -16.01
C GLN A 98 -4.31 -39.33 -17.43
N GLY A 99 -3.89 -38.57 -18.45
CA GLY A 99 -3.92 -39.01 -19.85
C GLY A 99 -3.05 -40.25 -20.09
N SER A 100 -1.82 -40.26 -19.57
CA SER A 100 -0.93 -41.43 -19.65
C SER A 100 -1.49 -42.65 -18.91
N ALA A 101 -2.08 -42.46 -17.73
CA ALA A 101 -2.71 -43.53 -16.97
C ALA A 101 -3.90 -44.14 -17.73
N ALA A 102 -4.76 -43.30 -18.33
CA ALA A 102 -5.87 -43.76 -19.15
C ALA A 102 -5.40 -44.57 -20.38
N ALA A 103 -4.32 -44.12 -21.04
CA ALA A 103 -3.72 -44.85 -22.16
C ALA A 103 -3.15 -46.21 -21.74
N ALA A 104 -2.46 -46.26 -20.60
CA ALA A 104 -1.94 -47.51 -20.03
C ALA A 104 -3.06 -48.49 -19.67
N GLN A 105 -4.15 -48.00 -19.07
CA GLN A 105 -5.33 -48.82 -18.77
C GLN A 105 -5.92 -49.42 -20.06
N GLY A 106 -6.12 -48.60 -21.10
CA GLY A 106 -6.65 -49.09 -22.38
C GLY A 106 -5.74 -50.12 -23.05
N ALA A 107 -4.41 -49.96 -22.94
CA ALA A 107 -3.45 -50.95 -23.44
C ALA A 107 -3.50 -52.28 -22.66
N ALA A 108 -3.63 -52.20 -21.33
CA ALA A 108 -3.79 -53.37 -20.48
C ALA A 108 -5.09 -54.14 -20.78
N ASP A 109 -6.20 -53.43 -20.94
CA ASP A 109 -7.49 -54.01 -21.31
C ASP A 109 -7.42 -54.71 -22.68
N ALA A 110 -6.75 -54.09 -23.66
CA ALA A 110 -6.55 -54.68 -24.99
C ALA A 110 -5.66 -55.94 -24.95
N ALA A 111 -4.61 -55.95 -24.12
CA ALA A 111 -3.77 -57.13 -23.92
C ALA A 111 -4.55 -58.27 -23.26
N ASN A 112 -5.36 -57.97 -22.25
CA ASN A 112 -6.21 -58.94 -21.57
C ASN A 112 -7.27 -59.55 -22.51
N ALA A 113 -7.86 -58.75 -23.39
CA ALA A 113 -8.80 -59.23 -24.41
C ALA A 113 -8.13 -60.21 -25.40
N LYS A 114 -6.87 -59.96 -25.79
CA LYS A 114 -6.12 -60.89 -26.65
C LYS A 114 -5.86 -62.22 -25.95
N LEU A 115 -5.48 -62.20 -24.67
CA LEU A 115 -5.24 -63.41 -23.86
C LEU A 115 -6.50 -64.27 -23.71
N ALA A 116 -7.67 -63.66 -23.55
CA ALA A 116 -8.93 -64.39 -23.46
C ALA A 116 -9.35 -65.08 -24.78
N GLY A 117 -8.88 -64.58 -25.93
CA GLY A 117 -9.18 -65.14 -27.25
C GLY A 117 -8.32 -66.35 -27.65
N ILE A 118 -7.20 -66.58 -26.96
CA ILE A 118 -6.35 -67.78 -27.12
C ILE A 118 -6.91 -68.85 -26.18
N GLY A 119 -7.74 -69.77 -26.68
CA GLY A 119 -8.35 -70.82 -25.86
C GLY A 119 -7.32 -71.78 -25.22
N GLU A 120 -7.71 -72.48 -24.15
CA GLU A 120 -6.87 -73.50 -23.48
C GLU A 120 -6.38 -74.56 -24.50
N GLY A 121 -5.14 -74.42 -24.97
CA GLY A 121 -4.47 -75.43 -25.80
C GLY A 121 -3.79 -74.93 -27.07
N GLU A 122 -4.01 -73.68 -27.51
CA GLU A 122 -3.26 -73.12 -28.65
C GLU A 122 -1.97 -72.45 -28.18
N THR A 123 -0.88 -73.21 -28.14
CA THR A 123 0.47 -72.62 -28.04
C THR A 123 0.83 -71.95 -29.35
N VAL A 124 1.16 -70.65 -29.28
CA VAL A 124 1.70 -69.86 -30.39
C VAL A 124 3.10 -70.42 -30.72
N ILE A 125 3.25 -71.01 -31.91
CA ILE A 125 4.53 -71.46 -32.47
C ILE A 125 5.30 -70.26 -33.04
#